data_AF-A0A947JHK3-F1
#
_entry.id   AF-A0A947JHK3-F1
#
_cell.length_a   1.000
_cell.length_b   1.000
_cell.length_c   1.000
_cell.angle_alpha   90.00
_cell.angle_beta   90.00
_cell.angle_gamma   90.00
#
_symmetry.space_group_name_H-M   'P 1'
#
loop_
_entity.id
_entity.type
_entity.pdbx_description
1 polymer ?
#
loop_
_entity_poly.entity_id
_entity_poly.type
_entity_poly.pdbx_seq_one_letter_code
_entity_poly.pdbx_strand_id
1 'polypeptide(L)'
;KPTVSLVSLPSTTLTAGSVVVAGRFSVTADAAGDVAMKRLSATVTEGIANAGITVTVDGLRRVGDSSNLLVTATGITDAGGAVCDSADSTCTLKIQLATEEVVSAGTTRTYDIRLTVGTGAALTSGDTLTVGLLGDTTVASGELEQVAVAPGVGIDNFTAMAQYNFLWSDRSLATHNSSVDIDGVGDDVAVANDWTNGTYVKVLPADGQTMSK
;
A
#
# COMPACT_ATOMS: atom_id res chain seq x y z
N LYS A 1 17.02 -6.43 -3.24
CA LYS A 1 16.48 -5.04 -3.32
C LYS A 1 15.30 -4.93 -4.28
N PRO A 2 14.20 -4.26 -3.87
CA PRO A 2 13.07 -3.95 -4.75
C PRO A 2 13.31 -2.68 -5.60
N THR A 3 12.87 -2.72 -6.85
CA THR A 3 12.66 -1.53 -7.71
C THR A 3 11.17 -1.38 -7.98
N VAL A 4 10.61 -0.21 -7.66
CA VAL A 4 9.19 0.09 -7.93
C VAL A 4 9.09 1.05 -9.11
N SER A 5 8.15 0.80 -10.01
CA SER A 5 7.89 1.67 -11.16
C SER A 5 6.39 1.77 -11.42
N LEU A 6 5.92 2.93 -11.87
CA LEU A 6 4.54 3.05 -12.34
C LEU A 6 4.40 2.32 -13.67
N VAL A 7 3.24 1.74 -13.87
CA VAL A 7 2.86 1.11 -15.12
C VAL A 7 1.56 1.76 -15.56
N SER A 8 1.41 2.06 -16.84
CA SER A 8 0.22 2.75 -17.35
C SER A 8 -1.08 2.04 -16.94
N LEU A 9 -2.06 2.84 -16.53
CA LEU A 9 -3.39 2.35 -16.22
C LEU A 9 -4.01 1.66 -17.45
N PRO A 10 -4.82 0.60 -17.25
CA PRO A 10 -5.55 -0.04 -18.35
C PRO A 10 -6.64 0.87 -18.93
N SER A 11 -7.07 1.88 -18.18
CA SER A 11 -7.99 2.93 -18.59
C SER A 11 -7.74 4.18 -17.76
N THR A 12 -7.91 5.35 -18.36
CA THR A 12 -7.87 6.65 -17.66
C THR A 12 -9.27 7.26 -17.48
N THR A 13 -10.33 6.52 -17.82
CA THR A 13 -11.71 7.00 -17.70
C THR A 13 -12.26 6.79 -16.29
N LEU A 14 -12.66 7.87 -15.63
CA LEU A 14 -13.33 7.83 -14.34
C LEU A 14 -14.84 7.58 -14.52
N THR A 15 -15.36 6.53 -13.88
CA THR A 15 -16.79 6.16 -14.00
C THR A 15 -17.40 5.91 -12.63
N ALA A 16 -18.48 6.63 -12.32
CA ALA A 16 -19.25 6.45 -11.10
C ALA A 16 -19.92 5.06 -11.07
N GLY A 17 -20.06 4.50 -9.87
CA GLY A 17 -20.68 3.19 -9.65
C GLY A 17 -19.84 2.00 -10.09
N SER A 18 -18.53 2.18 -10.29
CA SER A 18 -17.65 1.11 -10.76
C SER A 18 -16.40 1.00 -9.90
N VAL A 19 -15.82 -0.20 -9.89
CA VAL A 19 -14.45 -0.41 -9.41
C VAL A 19 -13.51 -0.03 -10.53
N VAL A 20 -12.62 0.92 -10.27
CA VAL A 20 -11.59 1.39 -11.20
C VAL A 20 -10.21 0.93 -10.75
N VAL A 21 -9.30 0.75 -11.71
CA VAL A 21 -7.86 0.63 -11.42
C VAL A 21 -7.31 2.04 -11.40
N ALA A 22 -7.21 2.63 -10.21
CA ALA A 22 -6.80 4.02 -10.04
C ALA A 22 -5.27 4.19 -9.94
N GLY A 23 -4.57 3.11 -9.60
CA GLY A 23 -3.11 3.06 -9.61
C GLY A 23 -2.64 1.71 -10.11
N ARG A 24 -1.57 1.69 -10.91
CA ARG A 24 -0.85 0.47 -11.27
C ARG A 24 0.66 0.65 -11.14
N PHE A 25 1.31 -0.33 -10.54
CA PHE A 25 2.75 -0.30 -10.34
C PHE A 25 3.34 -1.69 -10.43
N SER A 26 4.62 -1.77 -10.79
CA SER A 26 5.40 -2.99 -10.78
C SER A 26 6.46 -2.94 -9.69
N VAL A 27 6.74 -4.10 -9.12
CA VAL A 27 7.82 -4.34 -8.18
C VAL A 27 8.73 -5.38 -8.80
N THR A 28 10.01 -5.05 -8.90
CA THR A 28 11.05 -5.96 -9.40
C THR A 28 12.02 -6.30 -8.27
N ALA A 29 12.19 -7.59 -7.98
CA ALA A 29 13.25 -8.07 -7.12
C ALA A 29 14.57 -8.08 -7.93
N ASP A 30 15.67 -7.62 -7.35
CA ASP A 30 16.97 -7.88 -7.94
C ASP A 30 17.29 -9.38 -7.95
N ALA A 31 18.34 -9.76 -8.69
CA ALA A 31 18.75 -11.16 -8.78
C ALA A 31 19.39 -11.69 -7.48
N ALA A 32 19.63 -10.83 -6.48
CA ALA A 32 20.34 -11.19 -5.26
C ALA A 32 19.44 -11.87 -4.22
N GLY A 33 18.12 -11.63 -4.28
CA GLY A 33 17.20 -12.25 -3.35
C GLY A 33 15.74 -11.89 -3.63
N ASP A 34 14.84 -12.65 -3.00
CA ASP A 34 13.41 -12.36 -3.01
C ASP A 34 13.13 -11.03 -2.30
N VAL A 35 11.99 -10.40 -2.59
CA VAL A 35 11.51 -9.23 -1.85
C VAL A 35 10.08 -9.46 -1.37
N ALA A 36 9.78 -9.03 -0.16
CA ALA A 36 8.45 -9.17 0.44
C ALA A 36 7.83 -7.81 0.73
N MET A 37 6.55 -7.64 0.39
CA MET A 37 5.72 -6.49 0.74
C MET A 37 4.72 -6.88 1.84
N LYS A 38 4.54 -6.02 2.84
CA LYS A 38 3.47 -6.19 3.85
C LYS A 38 2.47 -5.04 3.84
N ARG A 39 2.89 -3.84 3.46
CA ARG A 39 2.06 -2.63 3.51
C ARG A 39 2.40 -1.67 2.38
N LEU A 40 1.35 -0.99 1.93
CA LEU A 40 1.41 0.13 1.01
C LEU A 40 0.53 1.28 1.48
N SER A 41 1.07 2.50 1.42
CA SER A 41 0.32 3.75 1.49
C SER A 41 0.38 4.49 0.15
N ALA A 42 -0.69 5.19 -0.18
CA ALA A 42 -0.77 6.05 -1.36
C ALA A 42 -1.53 7.34 -1.04
N THR A 43 -1.25 8.41 -1.76
CA THR A 43 -2.15 9.56 -1.83
C THR A 43 -3.30 9.26 -2.78
N VAL A 44 -4.47 9.77 -2.43
CA VAL A 44 -5.64 9.85 -3.29
C VAL A 44 -6.03 11.31 -3.33
N THR A 45 -5.85 11.96 -4.49
CA THR A 45 -6.23 13.36 -4.69
C THR A 45 -7.49 13.39 -5.53
N GLU A 46 -8.56 13.95 -4.96
CA GLU A 46 -9.86 14.09 -5.59
C GLU A 46 -10.01 15.51 -6.14
N GLY A 47 -10.16 15.61 -7.45
CA GLY A 47 -10.62 16.83 -8.10
C GLY A 47 -12.07 16.65 -8.50
N ILE A 48 -12.93 16.21 -7.58
CA ILE A 48 -14.35 15.92 -7.83
C ILE A 48 -15.18 17.04 -7.20
N ALA A 49 -15.93 17.78 -8.00
CA ALA A 49 -16.68 18.94 -7.49
C ALA A 49 -17.95 18.56 -6.69
N ASN A 50 -18.37 17.31 -6.75
CA ASN A 50 -19.67 16.87 -6.26
C ASN A 50 -19.58 16.15 -4.90
N ALA A 51 -20.08 16.80 -3.86
CA ALA A 51 -20.05 16.36 -2.46
C ALA A 51 -20.78 15.02 -2.17
N GLY A 52 -21.39 14.38 -3.17
CA GLY A 52 -22.07 13.09 -3.05
C GLY A 52 -21.30 11.89 -3.62
N ILE A 53 -20.12 12.09 -4.21
CA ILE A 53 -19.27 10.98 -4.66
C ILE A 53 -18.38 10.54 -3.50
N THR A 54 -18.40 9.26 -3.17
CA THR A 54 -17.44 8.67 -2.23
C THR A 54 -16.44 7.81 -2.98
N VAL A 55 -15.20 7.82 -2.53
CA VAL A 55 -14.16 6.91 -3.01
C VAL A 55 -13.75 6.01 -1.87
N THR A 56 -13.82 4.69 -2.09
CA THR A 56 -13.45 3.70 -1.08
C THR A 56 -12.47 2.68 -1.64
N VAL A 57 -11.75 1.98 -0.76
CA VAL A 57 -10.82 0.92 -1.15
C VAL A 57 -11.61 -0.32 -1.58
N ASP A 58 -11.34 -0.84 -2.78
CA ASP A 58 -11.73 -2.20 -3.17
C ASP A 58 -10.62 -3.20 -2.78
N GLY A 59 -9.36 -2.85 -3.05
CA GLY A 59 -8.20 -3.59 -2.57
C GLY A 59 -6.96 -3.45 -3.43
N LEU A 60 -6.00 -4.34 -3.21
CA LEU A 60 -4.79 -4.50 -4.01
C LEU A 60 -4.86 -5.85 -4.73
N ARG A 61 -4.54 -5.89 -6.02
CA ARG A 61 -4.63 -7.12 -6.82
C ARG A 61 -3.42 -7.30 -7.71
N ARG A 62 -2.92 -8.52 -7.87
CA ARG A 62 -1.91 -8.82 -8.91
C ARG A 62 -2.55 -8.74 -10.29
N VAL A 63 -1.88 -8.12 -11.24
CA VAL A 63 -2.36 -8.08 -12.63
C VAL A 63 -2.42 -9.52 -13.18
N GLY A 64 -3.60 -9.91 -13.66
CA GLY A 64 -3.88 -11.26 -14.16
C GLY A 64 -4.67 -12.14 -13.19
N ASP A 65 -4.73 -11.78 -11.90
CA ASP A 65 -5.49 -12.54 -10.91
C ASP A 65 -6.98 -12.17 -10.93
N SER A 66 -7.83 -13.12 -10.52
CA SER A 66 -9.28 -12.93 -10.45
C SER A 66 -9.75 -12.27 -9.16
N SER A 67 -8.94 -12.28 -8.09
CA SER A 67 -9.29 -11.78 -6.77
C SER A 67 -8.22 -10.84 -6.19
N ASN A 68 -8.62 -9.98 -5.26
CA ASN A 68 -7.69 -9.13 -4.52
C ASN A 68 -6.82 -9.98 -3.57
N LEU A 69 -5.65 -9.44 -3.21
CA LEU A 69 -4.80 -9.98 -2.15
C LEU A 69 -5.53 -9.90 -0.81
N LEU A 70 -5.26 -10.84 0.08
CA LEU A 70 -5.84 -10.85 1.42
C LEU A 70 -5.27 -9.71 2.26
N VAL A 71 -6.15 -8.88 2.80
CA VAL A 71 -5.82 -7.69 3.59
C VAL A 71 -6.36 -7.83 5.02
N THR A 72 -5.61 -7.36 6.00
CA THR A 72 -6.07 -7.26 7.41
C THR A 72 -6.63 -5.88 7.73
N ALA A 73 -6.20 -4.84 7.00
CA ALA A 73 -6.69 -3.49 7.17
C ALA A 73 -6.63 -2.72 5.85
N THR A 74 -7.70 -1.98 5.55
CA THR A 74 -7.78 -1.04 4.44
C THR A 74 -8.57 0.18 4.84
N GLY A 75 -8.14 1.36 4.40
CA GLY A 75 -8.89 2.60 4.60
C GLY A 75 -8.37 3.72 3.73
N ILE A 76 -9.23 4.69 3.45
CA ILE A 76 -8.86 5.99 2.89
C ILE A 76 -9.28 7.02 3.92
N THR A 77 -8.31 7.78 4.42
CA THR A 77 -8.58 8.80 5.44
C THR A 77 -8.05 10.15 5.04
N ASP A 78 -8.71 11.21 5.47
CA ASP A 78 -8.20 12.58 5.34
C ASP A 78 -7.00 12.82 6.29
N ALA A 79 -6.53 14.07 6.35
CA ALA A 79 -5.46 14.47 7.27
C ALA A 79 -5.88 14.38 8.77
N GLY A 80 -7.19 14.43 9.06
CA GLY A 80 -7.75 14.28 10.40
C GLY A 80 -7.96 12.83 10.84
N GLY A 81 -7.79 11.85 9.94
CA GLY A 81 -8.05 10.44 10.19
C GLY A 81 -9.53 10.03 10.05
N ALA A 82 -10.39 10.93 9.56
CA ALA A 82 -11.77 10.63 9.21
C ALA A 82 -11.83 9.88 7.87
N VAL A 83 -12.97 9.25 7.57
CA VAL A 83 -13.20 8.62 6.26
C VAL A 83 -13.15 9.69 5.19
N CYS A 84 -12.33 9.48 4.16
CA CYS A 84 -12.22 10.38 3.02
C CYS A 84 -13.58 10.57 2.34
N ASP A 85 -13.97 11.83 2.14
CA ASP A 85 -15.16 12.18 1.37
C ASP A 85 -14.83 13.21 0.28
N SER A 86 -15.80 13.49 -0.58
CA SER A 86 -15.66 14.44 -1.69
C SER A 86 -15.37 15.90 -1.30
N ALA A 87 -15.46 16.28 -0.02
CA ALA A 87 -14.97 17.58 0.45
C ALA A 87 -13.45 17.58 0.65
N ASP A 88 -12.83 16.39 0.74
CA ASP A 88 -11.40 16.23 0.88
C ASP A 88 -10.71 16.29 -0.49
N SER A 89 -9.88 17.31 -0.67
CA SER A 89 -9.05 17.40 -1.88
C SER A 89 -7.93 16.36 -1.93
N THR A 90 -7.48 15.84 -0.78
CA THR A 90 -6.41 14.83 -0.71
C THR A 90 -6.54 13.97 0.54
N CYS A 91 -6.46 12.66 0.32
CA CYS A 91 -6.56 11.63 1.33
C CYS A 91 -5.39 10.65 1.25
N THR A 92 -5.23 9.86 2.31
CA THR A 92 -4.25 8.79 2.41
C THR A 92 -4.94 7.44 2.37
N LEU A 93 -4.65 6.67 1.33
CA LEU A 93 -4.96 5.25 1.24
C LEU A 93 -3.92 4.45 2.03
N LYS A 94 -4.37 3.50 2.85
CA LYS A 94 -3.54 2.51 3.52
C LYS A 94 -4.05 1.10 3.22
N ILE A 95 -3.16 0.21 2.82
CA ILE A 95 -3.42 -1.21 2.58
C ILE A 95 -2.40 -2.04 3.35
N GLN A 96 -2.88 -2.91 4.24
CA GLN A 96 -2.06 -3.87 4.97
C GLN A 96 -2.46 -5.29 4.58
N LEU A 97 -1.49 -6.06 4.13
CA LEU A 97 -1.68 -7.45 3.73
C LEU A 97 -1.70 -8.38 4.94
N ALA A 98 -2.57 -9.38 4.89
CA ALA A 98 -2.64 -10.41 5.92
C ALA A 98 -1.35 -11.25 5.94
N THR A 99 -0.91 -11.68 4.76
CA THR A 99 0.37 -12.37 4.56
C THR A 99 1.32 -11.48 3.77
N GLU A 100 2.60 -11.78 3.83
CA GLU A 100 3.57 -11.14 2.94
C GLU A 100 3.26 -11.47 1.49
N GLU A 101 3.43 -10.47 0.64
CA GLU A 101 3.43 -10.61 -0.80
C GLU A 101 4.88 -10.72 -1.29
N VAL A 102 5.27 -11.91 -1.73
CA VAL A 102 6.65 -12.20 -2.14
C VAL A 102 6.80 -12.09 -3.65
N VAL A 103 7.82 -11.34 -4.09
CA VAL A 103 8.32 -11.29 -5.47
C VAL A 103 9.67 -11.99 -5.52
N SER A 104 9.75 -13.07 -6.30
CA SER A 104 10.95 -13.90 -6.37
C SER A 104 12.14 -13.17 -6.99
N ALA A 105 13.36 -13.53 -6.59
CA ALA A 105 14.62 -12.98 -7.09
C ALA A 105 14.66 -12.91 -8.62
N GLY A 106 15.06 -11.74 -9.13
CA GLY A 106 15.17 -11.47 -10.57
C GLY A 106 13.84 -11.40 -11.32
N THR A 107 12.70 -11.39 -10.64
CA THR A 107 11.38 -11.32 -11.27
C THR A 107 10.66 -10.00 -11.00
N THR A 108 9.67 -9.70 -11.84
CA THR A 108 8.79 -8.53 -11.70
C THR A 108 7.35 -8.98 -11.49
N ARG A 109 6.66 -8.36 -10.54
CA ARG A 109 5.21 -8.50 -10.34
C ARG A 109 4.53 -7.14 -10.50
N THR A 110 3.36 -7.13 -11.14
CA THR A 110 2.56 -5.91 -11.33
C THR A 110 1.28 -5.98 -10.50
N TYR A 111 0.90 -4.86 -9.89
CA TYR A 111 -0.25 -4.74 -9.01
C TYR A 111 -1.17 -3.57 -9.43
N ASP A 112 -2.46 -3.78 -9.21
CA ASP A 112 -3.55 -2.81 -9.35
C ASP A 112 -4.01 -2.35 -7.97
N ILE A 113 -3.94 -1.05 -7.71
CA ILE A 113 -4.70 -0.38 -6.65
C ILE A 113 -6.10 -0.15 -7.20
N ARG A 114 -7.09 -0.74 -6.52
CA ARG A 114 -8.48 -0.74 -6.94
C ARG A 114 -9.31 0.08 -5.99
N LEU A 115 -10.05 1.04 -6.54
CA LEU A 115 -10.93 1.93 -5.80
C LEU A 115 -12.36 1.78 -6.31
N THR A 116 -13.33 1.85 -5.41
CA THR A 116 -14.74 1.93 -5.77
C THR A 116 -15.14 3.40 -5.81
N VAL A 117 -15.69 3.83 -6.94
CA VAL A 117 -16.27 5.18 -7.09
C VAL A 117 -17.78 5.07 -6.87
N GLY A 118 -18.31 5.78 -5.88
CA GLY A 118 -19.72 5.72 -5.50
C GLY A 118 -20.69 6.24 -6.56
N THR A 119 -21.99 6.11 -6.28
CA THR A 119 -23.10 6.58 -7.14
C THR A 119 -23.93 7.70 -6.51
N GLY A 120 -23.48 8.26 -5.38
CA GLY A 120 -24.28 9.25 -4.65
C GLY A 120 -24.50 10.56 -5.41
N ALA A 121 -23.74 10.79 -6.48
CA ALA A 121 -23.98 11.85 -7.45
C ALA A 121 -23.42 11.51 -8.84
N ALA A 122 -23.55 12.45 -9.79
CA ALA A 122 -22.97 12.30 -11.13
C ALA A 122 -21.60 13.00 -11.20
N LEU A 123 -20.62 12.30 -11.79
CA LEU A 123 -19.37 12.92 -12.23
C LEU A 123 -19.64 13.88 -13.40
N THR A 124 -18.90 14.97 -13.42
CA THR A 124 -18.96 16.04 -14.41
C THR A 124 -17.65 16.13 -15.18
N SER A 125 -17.69 16.75 -16.38
CA SER A 125 -16.49 16.95 -17.20
C SER A 125 -15.43 17.71 -16.42
N GLY A 126 -14.22 17.16 -16.35
CA GLY A 126 -13.11 17.76 -15.61
C GLY A 126 -12.94 17.22 -14.18
N ASP A 127 -13.85 16.36 -13.70
CA ASP A 127 -13.63 15.63 -12.46
C ASP A 127 -12.43 14.68 -12.61
N THR A 128 -11.57 14.63 -11.59
CA THR A 128 -10.35 13.81 -11.61
C THR A 128 -10.16 13.00 -10.33
N LEU A 129 -9.48 11.87 -10.47
CA LEU A 129 -9.00 11.05 -9.36
C LEU A 129 -7.53 10.70 -9.63
N THR A 130 -6.63 11.09 -8.73
CA THR A 130 -5.20 10.85 -8.88
C THR A 130 -4.67 10.00 -7.74
N VAL A 131 -3.93 8.93 -8.04
CA VAL A 131 -3.29 8.07 -7.04
C VAL A 131 -1.78 8.12 -7.18
N GLY A 132 -1.07 8.49 -6.11
CA GLY A 132 0.40 8.48 -6.05
C GLY A 132 0.92 7.58 -4.94
N LEU A 133 1.95 6.78 -5.19
CA LEU A 133 2.52 5.94 -4.14
C LEU A 133 3.29 6.81 -3.14
N LEU A 134 2.99 6.66 -1.84
CA LEU A 134 3.69 7.40 -0.80
C LEU A 134 4.98 6.70 -0.43
N GLY A 135 6.09 7.40 -0.63
CA GLY A 135 7.40 6.98 -0.11
C GLY A 135 7.57 7.37 1.35
N ASP A 136 8.60 6.81 1.97
CA ASP A 136 9.10 7.30 3.24
C ASP A 136 10.14 8.39 3.02
N THR A 137 9.98 9.51 3.72
CA THR A 137 10.91 10.65 3.66
C THR A 137 12.17 10.43 4.50
N THR A 138 12.16 9.42 5.37
CA THR A 138 13.30 9.00 6.20
C THR A 138 13.62 7.54 5.98
N VAL A 139 14.88 7.24 5.67
CA VAL A 139 15.41 5.88 5.59
C VAL A 139 15.93 5.51 6.98
N ALA A 140 15.37 4.50 7.62
CA ALA A 140 15.97 3.86 8.79
C ALA A 140 16.86 2.69 8.34
N SER A 141 18.03 2.52 8.97
CA SER A 141 18.98 1.44 8.67
C SER A 141 19.17 0.56 9.90
N GLY A 142 18.94 -0.75 9.78
CA GLY A 142 19.06 -1.73 10.88
C GLY A 142 17.75 -2.47 11.17
N GLU A 143 17.79 -3.50 12.03
CA GLU A 143 16.61 -4.12 12.67
C GLU A 143 15.63 -3.01 13.08
N LEU A 144 14.39 -3.01 12.58
CA LEU A 144 13.37 -2.10 13.10
C LEU A 144 13.03 -2.45 14.56
N GLU A 145 13.52 -3.57 15.07
CA GLU A 145 13.59 -3.84 16.51
C GLU A 145 14.89 -3.26 17.08
N GLN A 146 14.85 -1.98 17.45
CA GLN A 146 15.71 -1.52 18.55
C GLN A 146 15.10 -0.31 19.24
N VAL A 147 14.10 -0.54 20.09
CA VAL A 147 13.87 0.36 21.22
C VAL A 147 13.56 -0.52 22.42
N ALA A 148 14.13 -0.18 23.58
CA ALA A 148 13.93 -0.82 24.87
C ALA A 148 12.47 -0.78 25.38
N VAL A 149 11.54 -1.32 24.59
CA VAL A 149 10.15 -1.57 24.97
C VAL A 149 10.11 -2.99 25.52
N ALA A 150 9.34 -3.17 26.59
CA ALA A 150 9.23 -4.45 27.29
C ALA A 150 9.00 -5.62 26.31
N PRO A 151 9.49 -6.83 26.63
CA PRO A 151 9.27 -8.02 25.80
C PRO A 151 7.80 -8.13 25.39
N GLY A 152 7.53 -8.28 24.09
CA GLY A 152 6.18 -8.40 23.53
C GLY A 152 5.62 -7.16 22.83
N VAL A 153 6.46 -6.32 22.21
CA VAL A 153 5.99 -5.31 21.23
C VAL A 153 6.70 -5.55 19.90
N GLY A 154 6.18 -6.51 19.14
CA GLY A 154 6.58 -6.74 17.77
C GLY A 154 6.15 -5.59 16.84
N ILE A 155 6.68 -5.60 15.62
CA ILE A 155 6.34 -4.64 14.54
C ILE A 155 5.08 -5.10 13.79
N ASP A 156 4.24 -5.87 14.46
CA ASP A 156 2.87 -6.13 14.12
C ASP A 156 1.91 -5.15 14.83
N ASN A 157 2.38 -4.44 15.86
CA ASN A 157 1.56 -3.47 16.59
C ASN A 157 1.39 -2.16 15.80
N PHE A 158 0.23 -2.08 15.15
CA PHE A 158 -0.24 -1.01 14.27
C PHE A 158 -0.07 0.42 14.82
N THR A 159 -0.05 0.61 16.14
CA THR A 159 0.09 1.93 16.77
C THR A 159 1.49 2.54 16.65
N ALA A 160 2.55 1.72 16.60
CA ALA A 160 3.93 2.18 16.39
C ALA A 160 4.26 2.33 14.88
N MET A 161 3.54 1.61 14.00
CA MET A 161 3.76 1.58 12.55
C MET A 161 3.15 2.76 11.78
N ALA A 162 2.49 3.71 12.44
CA ALA A 162 1.91 4.88 11.78
C ALA A 162 2.93 5.72 10.97
N GLN A 163 4.23 5.50 11.19
CA GLN A 163 5.34 6.27 10.63
C GLN A 163 5.81 5.84 9.23
N TYR A 164 5.54 4.60 8.77
CA TYR A 164 6.17 4.04 7.54
C TYR A 164 5.19 3.79 6.39
N ASN A 165 5.15 4.63 5.37
CA ASN A 165 4.27 4.52 4.21
C ASN A 165 4.46 3.24 3.38
N PHE A 166 5.64 2.62 3.40
CA PHE A 166 5.90 1.45 2.57
C PHE A 166 6.83 0.45 3.27
N LEU A 167 6.35 -0.78 3.51
CA LEU A 167 7.12 -1.79 4.27
C LEU A 167 7.56 -2.96 3.39
N TRP A 168 8.88 -3.16 3.32
CA TRP A 168 9.55 -4.20 2.53
C TRP A 168 10.66 -4.89 3.30
N SER A 169 11.03 -6.07 2.82
CA SER A 169 12.28 -6.75 3.16
C SER A 169 12.91 -7.38 1.93
N ASP A 170 14.24 -7.45 1.92
CA ASP A 170 15.03 -8.17 0.92
C ASP A 170 15.33 -9.63 1.30
N ARG A 171 14.79 -10.10 2.45
CA ARG A 171 14.89 -11.48 2.96
C ARG A 171 16.30 -12.05 2.95
N SER A 172 17.31 -11.18 3.00
CA SER A 172 18.71 -11.56 2.79
C SER A 172 19.37 -12.13 4.05
N LEU A 173 18.81 -11.84 5.23
CA LEU A 173 19.33 -12.26 6.53
C LEU A 173 18.60 -13.49 7.09
N ALA A 174 17.28 -13.61 6.90
CA ALA A 174 16.53 -14.84 7.18
C ALA A 174 15.25 -14.97 6.33
N THR A 175 14.65 -16.16 6.38
CA THR A 175 13.36 -16.45 5.74
C THR A 175 12.27 -15.96 6.68
N HIS A 176 11.54 -14.90 6.32
CA HIS A 176 10.38 -14.52 7.13
C HIS A 176 9.34 -15.64 7.09
N ASN A 177 8.72 -15.90 8.23
CA ASN A 177 7.60 -16.80 8.32
C ASN A 177 6.31 -16.02 7.94
N SER A 178 5.43 -16.65 7.17
CA SER A 178 4.22 -16.02 6.62
C SER A 178 2.99 -16.13 7.52
N SER A 179 3.17 -16.60 8.76
CA SER A 179 2.06 -16.84 9.68
C SER A 179 1.54 -15.52 10.22
N VAL A 180 0.23 -15.45 10.45
CA VAL A 180 -0.39 -14.32 11.12
C VAL A 180 -0.02 -14.43 12.59
N ASP A 181 0.83 -13.54 13.09
CA ASP A 181 0.96 -13.34 14.53
C ASP A 181 -0.33 -12.65 15.02
N ILE A 182 -0.95 -13.21 16.05
CA ILE A 182 -2.15 -12.65 16.67
C ILE A 182 -1.74 -12.29 18.09
N ASP A 183 -1.57 -10.99 18.29
CA ASP A 183 -1.22 -10.39 19.57
C ASP A 183 -2.10 -10.95 20.70
N GLY A 184 -1.47 -11.70 21.61
CA GLY A 184 -2.20 -12.33 22.72
C GLY A 184 -1.34 -13.11 23.71
N VAL A 185 -0.19 -13.67 23.28
CA VAL A 185 0.63 -14.51 24.19
C VAL A 185 2.12 -14.51 23.84
N GLY A 186 2.70 -13.33 23.63
CA GLY A 186 4.14 -13.16 23.44
C GLY A 186 4.58 -13.31 21.98
N ASP A 187 5.48 -12.41 21.59
CA ASP A 187 6.16 -12.40 20.29
C ASP A 187 6.85 -13.75 20.06
N ASP A 188 6.46 -14.46 19.00
CA ASP A 188 7.11 -15.70 18.63
C ASP A 188 8.35 -15.35 17.81
N VAL A 189 9.50 -15.46 18.48
CA VAL A 189 10.85 -15.27 17.94
C VAL A 189 11.15 -16.15 16.72
N ALA A 190 10.34 -17.18 16.45
CA ALA A 190 10.41 -18.02 15.26
C ALA A 190 9.53 -17.53 14.09
N VAL A 191 8.81 -16.41 14.25
CA VAL A 191 7.68 -16.04 13.39
C VAL A 191 7.88 -14.79 12.55
N ALA A 192 8.43 -13.67 13.06
CA ALA A 192 8.64 -12.49 12.20
C ALA A 192 9.55 -11.40 12.80
N ASN A 193 10.76 -11.73 13.28
CA ASN A 193 11.62 -10.75 13.96
C ASN A 193 12.68 -10.06 13.08
N ASP A 194 12.81 -10.39 11.79
CA ASP A 194 13.89 -9.87 10.94
C ASP A 194 13.48 -8.74 9.99
N TRP A 195 12.40 -8.00 10.31
CA TRP A 195 12.03 -6.77 9.59
C TRP A 195 13.08 -5.67 9.80
N THR A 196 14.18 -5.76 9.05
CA THR A 196 15.40 -4.95 9.19
C THR A 196 15.36 -3.62 8.44
N ASN A 197 14.18 -3.01 8.37
CA ASN A 197 13.83 -1.93 7.44
C ASN A 197 13.68 -2.38 5.98
N GLY A 198 12.84 -1.64 5.26
CA GLY A 198 12.82 -1.56 3.80
C GLY A 198 14.14 -0.99 3.30
N THR A 199 15.19 -1.79 3.42
CA THR A 199 16.44 -1.54 2.74
C THR A 199 16.11 -1.43 1.26
N TYR A 200 16.23 -0.20 0.76
CA TYR A 200 16.43 0.16 -0.63
C TYR A 200 15.25 0.55 -1.54
N VAL A 201 14.04 0.86 -1.07
CA VAL A 201 13.14 1.67 -1.93
C VAL A 201 13.57 3.14 -1.86
N LYS A 202 14.75 3.44 -2.44
CA LYS A 202 15.44 4.74 -2.33
C LYS A 202 14.66 5.89 -2.96
N VAL A 203 13.73 5.56 -3.87
CA VAL A 203 12.84 6.48 -4.59
C VAL A 203 11.64 5.64 -5.04
N LEU A 204 10.45 5.92 -4.52
CA LEU A 204 9.22 5.54 -5.22
C LEU A 204 9.03 6.53 -6.38
N PRO A 205 8.43 6.11 -7.50
CA PRO A 205 7.98 7.06 -8.51
C PRO A 205 7.09 8.11 -7.84
N ALA A 206 7.48 9.38 -7.92
CA ALA A 206 6.77 10.48 -7.28
C ALA A 206 5.51 10.92 -8.07
N ASP A 207 5.37 10.43 -9.30
CA ASP A 207 4.27 10.82 -10.19
C ASP A 207 2.96 10.14 -9.78
N GLY A 208 1.87 10.91 -9.79
CA GLY A 208 0.52 10.39 -9.65
C GLY A 208 -0.01 9.82 -10.96
N GLN A 209 -0.90 8.84 -10.88
CA GLN A 209 -1.68 8.35 -12.01
C GLN A 209 -3.09 8.94 -11.94
N THR A 210 -3.48 9.67 -12.97
CA THR A 210 -4.75 10.41 -13.01
C THR A 210 -5.76 9.74 -13.93
N MET A 211 -6.99 9.63 -13.43
CA MET A 211 -8.19 9.31 -14.19
C MET A 211 -9.05 10.57 -14.30
N SER A 212 -9.83 10.69 -15.38
CA SER A 212 -10.70 11.85 -15.64
C SER A 212 -12.06 11.44 -16.19
N LYS A 213 -13.08 12.23 -15.87
CA LYS A 213 -14.43 12.09 -16.42
C LYS A 213 -14.60 12.85 -17.74
#